data_AF-A0A9E5NFP3-F1
#
_entry.id   AF-A0A9E5NFP3-F1
#
_cell.length_a   1.000
_cell.length_b   1.000
_cell.length_c   1.000
_cell.angle_alpha   90.00
_cell.angle_beta   90.00
_cell.angle_gamma   90.00
#
_symmetry.space_group_name_H-M   'P 1'
#
loop_
_entity.id
_entity.type
_entity.pdbx_description
1 polymer ?
#
loop_
_entity_poly.entity_id
_entity_poly.type
_entity_poly.pdbx_seq_one_letter_code
_entity_poly.pdbx_strand_id
1 'polypeptide(L)'
;MTVEYKRLVMAGPLRWVMLSVEEEVTTFAFLVKVHYTVEGQGNVLFVRSDLSGDGKDDVFGVFTDNLALARYLRDEIFNYTVFAGPPGEGAPAPIVEAAFESTGRVPLDTVERMKATDGTTFSLALQEFDPPVAYVRRV
;
A
#
# COMPACT_ATOMS: atom_id res chain seq x y z
N MET A 1 10.09 13.21 -24.49
CA MET A 1 9.17 12.07 -24.36
C MET A 1 7.95 12.58 -23.64
N THR A 2 6.85 12.81 -24.35
CA THR A 2 5.63 13.43 -23.82
C THR A 2 4.79 12.34 -23.16
N VAL A 3 4.68 12.36 -21.83
CA VAL A 3 3.83 11.43 -21.09
C VAL A 3 2.38 11.87 -21.31
N GLU A 4 1.57 11.04 -21.97
CA GLU A 4 0.14 11.30 -22.14
C GLU A 4 -0.58 11.22 -20.78
N TYR A 5 -1.26 12.31 -20.40
CA TYR A 5 -1.95 12.54 -19.12
C TYR A 5 -3.15 11.62 -18.81
N LYS A 6 -3.25 10.43 -19.45
CA LYS A 6 -4.33 9.45 -19.23
C LYS A 6 -3.84 8.07 -18.81
N ARG A 7 -2.54 7.93 -18.48
CA ARG A 7 -1.95 6.66 -18.12
C ARG A 7 -1.44 6.71 -16.68
N LEU A 8 -2.04 5.91 -15.81
CA LEU A 8 -1.46 5.60 -14.50
C LEU A 8 -0.12 4.90 -14.75
N VAL A 9 0.98 5.51 -14.32
CA VAL A 9 2.30 4.86 -14.30
C VAL A 9 2.67 4.62 -12.85
N MET A 10 2.37 3.42 -12.38
CA MET A 10 2.95 2.88 -11.15
C MET A 10 4.37 2.46 -11.47
N ALA A 11 5.36 3.18 -10.93
CA ALA A 11 6.76 2.84 -11.08
C ALA A 11 7.32 2.53 -9.69
N GLY A 12 7.64 1.26 -9.46
CA GLY A 12 8.12 0.75 -8.18
C GLY A 12 7.53 -0.62 -7.87
N PRO A 13 8.22 -1.45 -7.08
CA PRO A 13 7.64 -2.71 -6.61
C PRO A 13 6.39 -2.40 -5.80
N LEU A 14 5.25 -3.01 -6.16
CA LEU A 14 4.12 -3.14 -5.25
C LEU A 14 4.63 -4.01 -4.10
N ARG A 15 4.81 -3.42 -2.92
CA ARG A 15 5.26 -4.15 -1.74
C ARG A 15 4.04 -4.53 -0.94
N TRP A 16 3.83 -5.81 -0.72
CA TRP A 16 2.72 -6.30 0.08
C TRP A 16 3.22 -7.29 1.13
N VAL A 17 2.50 -7.32 2.24
CA VAL A 17 2.65 -8.29 3.32
C VAL A 17 1.30 -8.92 3.57
N MET A 18 1.31 -10.23 3.69
CA MET A 18 0.19 -11.00 4.19
C MET A 18 0.67 -11.87 5.33
N LEU A 19 0.01 -11.77 6.47
CA LEU A 19 0.21 -12.67 7.59
C LEU A 19 -1.05 -13.50 7.75
N SER A 20 -0.86 -14.79 8.00
CA SER A 20 -1.95 -15.72 8.26
C SER A 20 -1.66 -16.51 9.53
N VAL A 21 -2.71 -16.73 10.32
CA VAL A 21 -2.70 -17.56 11.53
C VAL A 21 -3.83 -18.57 11.38
N GLU A 22 -3.53 -19.86 11.51
CA GLU A 22 -4.52 -20.93 11.38
C GLU A 22 -5.37 -20.83 10.09
N GLU A 23 -4.70 -20.52 8.97
CA GLU A 23 -5.28 -20.32 7.63
C GLU A 23 -6.14 -19.05 7.45
N GLU A 24 -6.36 -18.27 8.50
CA GLU A 24 -7.04 -16.98 8.44
C GLU A 24 -6.04 -15.84 8.21
N VAL A 25 -6.38 -14.90 7.31
CA VAL A 25 -5.53 -13.73 7.05
C VAL A 25 -5.72 -12.70 8.17
N THR A 26 -4.70 -12.58 9.03
CA THR A 26 -4.68 -11.64 10.15
C THR A 26 -4.10 -10.29 9.75
N THR A 27 -3.29 -10.20 8.70
CA THR A 27 -2.80 -8.91 8.22
C THR A 27 -2.67 -8.92 6.72
N PHE A 28 -3.16 -7.85 6.10
CA PHE A 28 -2.95 -7.54 4.70
C PHE A 28 -2.58 -6.06 4.58
N ALA A 29 -1.35 -5.81 4.14
CA ALA A 29 -0.88 -4.45 3.91
C ALA A 29 -0.16 -4.35 2.56
N PHE A 30 -0.36 -3.26 1.83
CA PHE A 30 0.41 -3.00 0.62
C PHE A 30 0.71 -1.52 0.40
N LEU A 31 1.96 -1.24 0.02
CA LEU A 31 2.49 0.07 -0.27
C LEU A 31 2.57 0.28 -1.78
N VAL A 32 1.99 1.38 -2.23
CA VAL A 32 2.05 1.86 -3.61
C VAL A 32 2.87 3.14 -3.64
N LYS A 33 4.00 3.11 -4.35
CA LYS A 33 4.78 4.31 -4.67
C LYS A 33 4.42 4.76 -6.08
N VAL A 34 3.96 6.00 -6.21
CA VAL A 34 3.36 6.48 -7.45
C VAL A 34 4.09 7.70 -7.97
N HIS A 35 4.59 7.62 -9.19
CA HIS A 35 5.31 8.71 -9.85
C HIS A 35 4.41 9.54 -10.77
N TYR A 36 3.41 8.94 -11.42
CA TYR A 36 2.50 9.66 -12.31
C TYR A 36 1.07 9.15 -12.25
N THR A 37 0.15 10.03 -11.85
CA THR A 37 -1.31 9.87 -11.95
C THR A 37 -1.99 11.18 -12.32
N VAL A 38 -3.31 11.13 -12.53
CA VAL A 38 -4.16 12.33 -12.66
C VAL A 38 -4.18 13.19 -11.39
N GLU A 39 -3.93 12.59 -10.22
CA GLU A 39 -3.86 13.25 -8.90
C GLU A 39 -2.41 13.55 -8.45
N GLY A 40 -1.45 13.42 -9.36
CA GLY A 40 -0.03 13.65 -9.09
C GLY A 40 0.72 12.42 -8.55
N GLN A 41 1.82 12.68 -7.84
CA GLN A 41 2.73 11.69 -7.26
C GLN A 41 2.52 11.55 -5.75
N GLY A 42 2.96 10.43 -5.17
CA GLY A 42 2.89 10.20 -3.73
C GLY A 42 3.04 8.72 -3.34
N ASN A 43 2.92 8.47 -2.05
CA ASN A 43 2.97 7.15 -1.43
C ASN A 43 1.64 6.85 -0.75
N VAL A 44 1.11 5.64 -0.97
CA VAL A 44 -0.15 5.20 -0.34
C VAL A 44 0.03 3.81 0.24
N LEU A 45 -0.22 3.66 1.55
CA LEU A 45 -0.16 2.40 2.26
C LEU A 45 -1.57 1.99 2.68
N PHE A 46 -2.04 0.86 2.18
CA PHE A 46 -3.28 0.23 2.58
C PHE A 46 -2.97 -0.79 3.68
N VAL A 47 -3.69 -0.76 4.81
CA VAL A 47 -3.44 -1.66 5.95
C VAL A 47 -4.75 -2.16 6.53
N ARG A 48 -4.89 -3.47 6.60
CA ARG A 48 -5.85 -4.18 7.44
C ARG A 48 -5.07 -5.16 8.31
N SER A 49 -5.23 -5.12 9.62
CA SER A 49 -4.43 -5.92 10.55
C SER A 49 -5.19 -6.18 11.83
N ASP A 50 -5.38 -7.45 12.17
CA ASP A 50 -5.83 -8.02 13.44
C ASP A 50 -4.66 -8.84 14.02
N LEU A 51 -3.68 -8.15 14.60
CA LEU A 51 -2.53 -8.81 15.25
C LEU A 51 -2.91 -9.38 16.62
N SER A 52 -3.96 -8.84 17.24
CA SER A 52 -4.50 -9.33 18.51
C SER A 52 -5.17 -10.70 18.37
N GLY A 53 -5.62 -11.05 17.16
CA GLY A 53 -6.31 -12.31 16.86
C GLY A 53 -7.70 -12.38 17.47
N ASP A 54 -8.32 -11.23 17.78
CA ASP A 54 -9.63 -11.16 18.44
C ASP A 54 -10.81 -11.05 17.45
N GLY A 55 -10.51 -11.07 16.15
CA GLY A 55 -11.46 -10.94 15.06
C GLY A 55 -11.79 -9.49 14.69
N LYS A 56 -11.16 -8.49 15.32
CA LYS A 56 -11.31 -7.08 14.98
C LYS A 56 -9.97 -6.53 14.50
N ASP A 57 -10.05 -5.71 13.45
CA ASP A 57 -8.85 -5.05 12.95
C ASP A 57 -8.33 -4.04 13.98
N ASP A 58 -7.14 -4.30 14.54
CA ASP A 58 -6.34 -3.34 15.32
C ASP A 58 -5.97 -2.11 14.49
N VAL A 59 -5.73 -2.31 13.19
CA VAL A 59 -5.42 -1.26 12.22
C VAL A 59 -6.23 -1.49 10.94
N PHE A 60 -7.07 -0.52 10.60
CA PHE A 60 -7.79 -0.48 9.33
C PHE A 60 -7.76 0.93 8.74
N GLY A 61 -7.06 1.11 7.62
CA GLY A 61 -6.95 2.43 7.00
C GLY A 61 -6.06 2.51 5.77
N VAL A 62 -6.08 3.69 5.15
CA VAL A 62 -5.24 4.06 4.01
C VAL A 62 -4.42 5.28 4.41
N PHE A 63 -3.10 5.14 4.46
CA PHE A 63 -2.17 6.18 4.89
C PHE A 63 -1.47 6.79 3.67
N THR A 64 -1.31 8.11 3.63
CA THR A 64 -0.79 8.78 2.43
C THR A 64 -0.13 10.12 2.69
N ASP A 65 0.84 10.50 1.87
CA ASP A 65 1.38 11.87 1.78
C ASP A 65 0.63 12.75 0.74
N ASN A 66 -0.33 12.14 0.02
CA ASN A 66 -1.18 12.81 -0.96
C ASN A 66 -2.62 12.26 -0.86
N LEU A 67 -3.52 13.04 -0.24
CA LEU A 67 -4.91 12.66 0.02
C LEU A 67 -5.73 12.43 -1.26
N ALA A 68 -5.51 13.24 -2.30
CA ALA A 68 -6.23 13.12 -3.55
C ALA A 68 -5.85 11.82 -4.27
N LEU A 69 -4.55 11.53 -4.32
CA LEU A 69 -4.03 10.26 -4.85
C LEU A 69 -4.59 9.05 -4.12
N ALA A 70 -4.62 9.07 -2.78
CA ALA A 70 -5.14 7.93 -2.02
C ALA A 70 -6.62 7.67 -2.27
N ARG A 71 -7.44 8.72 -2.40
CA ARG A 71 -8.86 8.59 -2.78
C ARG A 71 -8.98 7.96 -4.16
N TYR A 72 -8.24 8.48 -5.14
CA TYR A 72 -8.25 7.94 -6.49
C TYR A 72 -7.83 6.46 -6.53
N LEU A 73 -6.75 6.10 -5.82
CA LEU A 73 -6.33 4.71 -5.76
C LEU A 73 -7.36 3.81 -5.07
N ARG A 74 -7.94 4.24 -3.94
CA ARG A 74 -8.93 3.44 -3.19
C ARG A 74 -10.24 3.27 -3.98
N ASP A 75 -10.75 4.36 -4.54
CA ASP A 75 -12.12 4.44 -5.06
C ASP A 75 -12.21 4.06 -6.56
N GLU A 76 -11.13 4.23 -7.32
CA GLU A 76 -11.13 3.99 -8.78
C GLU A 76 -10.23 2.83 -9.20
N ILE A 77 -9.06 2.66 -8.56
CA ILE A 77 -8.07 1.66 -8.99
C ILE A 77 -8.20 0.35 -8.21
N PHE A 78 -8.36 0.43 -6.90
CA PHE A 78 -8.46 -0.69 -5.97
C PHE A 78 -9.87 -0.82 -5.39
N ASN A 79 -10.88 -0.42 -6.17
CA ASN A 79 -12.28 -0.42 -5.78
C ASN A 79 -12.88 -1.81 -5.49
N TYR A 80 -12.15 -2.87 -5.88
CA TYR A 80 -12.47 -4.26 -5.60
C TYR A 80 -11.93 -4.76 -4.24
N THR A 81 -11.19 -3.92 -3.52
CA THR A 81 -10.61 -4.27 -2.22
C THR A 81 -11.55 -3.89 -1.07
N VAL A 82 -11.37 -4.51 0.09
CA VAL A 82 -12.10 -4.16 1.33
C VAL A 82 -11.95 -2.68 1.70
N PHE A 83 -10.86 -2.03 1.28
CA PHE A 83 -10.58 -0.63 1.57
C PHE A 83 -11.53 0.34 0.87
N ALA A 84 -12.11 -0.04 -0.27
CA ALA A 84 -13.09 0.79 -0.96
C ALA A 84 -14.48 0.73 -0.32
N GLY A 85 -14.68 -0.20 0.62
CA GLY A 85 -16.00 -0.57 1.14
C GLY A 85 -16.74 -1.47 0.15
N PRO A 86 -17.28 -2.64 0.57
CA PRO A 86 -18.13 -3.43 -0.31
C PRO A 86 -19.38 -2.61 -0.67
N PRO A 87 -19.91 -2.72 -1.91
CA PRO A 87 -21.16 -2.06 -2.27
C PRO A 87 -22.29 -2.48 -1.32
N GLY A 88 -22.73 -1.54 -0.46
CA GLY A 88 -23.88 -1.73 0.42
C GLY A 88 -23.60 -2.27 1.83
N GLU A 89 -22.35 -2.58 2.21
CA GLU A 89 -22.06 -3.27 3.48
C GLU A 89 -21.11 -2.51 4.43
N GLY A 90 -20.41 -1.46 3.97
CA GLY A 90 -19.52 -0.71 4.85
C GLY A 90 -19.02 0.61 4.28
N ALA A 91 -18.65 1.54 5.15
CA ALA A 91 -17.96 2.76 4.74
C ALA A 91 -16.56 2.40 4.21
N PRO A 92 -16.04 3.12 3.20
CA PRO A 92 -14.66 2.96 2.77
C PRO A 92 -13.68 3.14 3.93
N ALA A 93 -12.52 2.49 3.85
CA ALA A 93 -11.45 2.65 4.82
C ALA A 93 -11.09 4.13 5.00
N PRO A 94 -10.86 4.61 6.24
CA PRO A 94 -10.48 5.98 6.48
C PRO A 94 -9.13 6.27 5.79
N ILE A 95 -9.03 7.47 5.20
CA ILE A 95 -7.77 7.96 4.64
C ILE A 95 -7.14 8.92 5.65
N VAL A 96 -5.90 8.62 6.03
CA VAL A 96 -5.14 9.34 7.05
C VAL A 96 -3.88 9.92 6.41
N GLU A 97 -3.61 11.20 6.66
CA GLU A 97 -2.37 11.83 6.23
C GLU A 97 -1.18 11.30 7.05
N ALA A 98 -0.09 10.95 6.35
CA ALA A 98 1.09 10.35 6.94
C ALA A 98 2.37 10.75 6.19
N ALA A 99 3.48 10.80 6.93
CA ALA A 99 4.81 10.98 6.35
C ALA A 99 5.46 9.62 6.06
N PHE A 100 6.16 9.53 4.93
CA PHE A 100 6.86 8.34 4.48
C PHE A 100 8.37 8.58 4.47
N GLU A 101 9.11 7.72 5.16
CA GLU A 101 10.57 7.70 5.13
C GLU A 101 11.07 6.36 4.59
N SER A 102 11.89 6.43 3.55
CA SER A 102 12.50 5.28 2.89
C SER A 102 13.98 5.24 3.23
N THR A 103 14.41 4.26 4.03
CA THR A 103 15.84 4.03 4.31
C THR A 103 16.24 2.66 3.77
N GLY A 104 17.15 2.61 2.79
CA GLY A 104 17.64 1.34 2.25
C GLY A 104 18.83 1.51 1.30
N ARG A 105 19.83 0.65 1.45
CA ARG A 105 20.84 0.41 0.41
C ARG A 105 20.30 -0.71 -0.48
N VAL A 106 19.83 -0.34 -1.67
CA VAL A 106 19.51 -1.32 -2.72
C VAL A 106 20.81 -2.12 -3.00
N PRO A 107 20.80 -3.47 -2.98
CA PRO A 107 19.64 -4.36 -3.09
C PRO A 107 19.31 -5.23 -1.86
N LEU A 108 19.96 -5.04 -0.70
CA LEU A 108 19.97 -6.09 0.34
C LEU A 108 18.89 -5.92 1.42
N ASP A 109 18.60 -4.69 1.85
CA ASP A 109 17.61 -4.44 2.89
C ASP A 109 16.90 -3.10 2.65
N THR A 110 15.57 -3.09 2.69
CA THR A 110 14.79 -1.85 2.68
C THR A 110 13.86 -1.81 3.87
N VAL A 111 13.94 -0.74 4.66
CA VAL A 111 12.97 -0.47 5.73
C VAL A 111 12.20 0.79 5.37
N GLU A 112 10.90 0.64 5.21
CA GLU A 112 9.96 1.76 5.05
C GLU A 112 9.27 2.00 6.38
N ARG A 113 9.24 3.25 6.81
CA ARG A 113 8.53 3.65 8.03
C ARG A 113 7.44 4.65 7.67
N MET A 114 6.27 4.43 8.23
CA MET A 114 5.11 5.33 8.19
C MET A 114 4.80 5.77 9.61
N LYS A 115 4.56 7.07 9.79
CA LYS A 115 4.04 7.64 11.03
C LYS A 115 2.82 8.51 10.71
N ALA A 116 1.68 8.12 11.25
CA ALA A 116 0.42 8.82 11.11
C ALA A 116 0.30 9.96 12.14
N THR A 117 -0.58 10.93 11.84
CA THR A 117 -0.85 12.09 12.71
C THR A 117 -1.55 11.72 14.02
N ASP A 118 -2.27 10.59 14.05
CA ASP A 118 -2.89 10.02 15.26
C ASP A 118 -1.90 9.26 16.17
N GLY A 119 -0.62 9.19 15.77
CA GLY A 119 0.43 8.51 16.51
C GLY A 119 0.67 7.06 16.08
N THR A 120 -0.14 6.49 15.19
CA THR A 120 0.08 5.14 14.65
C THR A 120 1.39 5.09 13.87
N THR A 121 2.18 4.04 14.09
CA THR A 121 3.43 3.81 13.34
C THR A 121 3.42 2.44 12.69
N PHE A 122 3.86 2.36 11.44
CA PHE A 122 4.05 1.11 10.72
C PHE A 122 5.47 1.02 10.18
N SER A 123 6.14 -0.12 10.36
CA SER A 123 7.48 -0.37 9.81
C SER A 123 7.43 -1.62 8.95
N LEU A 124 7.74 -1.46 7.66
CA LEU A 124 7.87 -2.55 6.71
C LEU A 124 9.36 -2.78 6.44
N ALA A 125 9.90 -3.90 6.93
CA ALA A 125 11.24 -4.34 6.63
C ALA A 125 11.21 -5.44 5.57
N LEU A 126 11.93 -5.24 4.47
CA LEU A 126 12.23 -6.26 3.48
C LEU A 126 13.72 -6.58 3.60
N GLN A 127 14.04 -7.80 4.05
CA GLN A 127 15.40 -8.30 4.16
C GLN A 127 15.59 -9.45 3.18
N GLU A 128 16.74 -9.48 2.52
CA GLU A 128 17.25 -10.63 1.73
C GLU A 128 16.30 -11.14 0.62
N PHE A 129 16.20 -10.41 -0.51
CA PHE A 129 15.73 -11.01 -1.76
C PHE A 129 16.90 -11.58 -2.58
N ASP A 130 16.70 -12.76 -3.15
CA ASP A 130 17.50 -13.23 -4.28
C ASP A 130 17.38 -12.25 -5.47
N PRO A 131 18.37 -12.19 -6.37
CA PRO A 131 18.31 -11.34 -7.56
C PRO A 131 17.00 -11.55 -8.36
N PRO A 132 16.38 -10.48 -8.90
CA PRO A 132 15.11 -10.61 -9.62
C PRO A 132 15.24 -11.56 -10.82
N VAL A 133 14.35 -12.55 -10.90
CA VAL A 133 14.23 -13.46 -12.05
C VAL A 133 13.18 -12.92 -13.02
N ALA A 134 13.60 -12.53 -14.22
CA ALA A 134 12.69 -12.10 -15.27
C ALA A 134 12.24 -13.29 -16.15
N TYR A 135 10.95 -13.60 -16.14
CA TYR A 135 10.36 -14.52 -17.12
C TYR A 135 9.91 -13.74 -18.36
N VAL A 136 10.66 -13.87 -19.45
CA VAL A 136 10.31 -13.26 -20.74
C VAL A 136 9.65 -14.31 -21.62
N ARG A 137 8.35 -14.17 -21.90
CA ARG A 137 7.66 -14.91 -22.96
C ARG A 137 7.59 -14.01 -24.21
N ARG A 138 8.00 -14.54 -25.37
CA ARG A 138 7.77 -13.86 -26.65
C ARG A 138 6.27 -13.75 -26.91
N VAL A 139 5.81 -12.53 -27.17
CA VAL A 139 4.49 -12.24 -27.74
C VAL A 139 4.61 -12.26 -29.26
#